data_AF-A0A933X5A9-F1
#
_entry.id   AF-A0A933X5A9-F1
#
_cell.length_a   1.000
_cell.length_b   1.000
_cell.length_c   1.000
_cell.angle_alpha   90.00
_cell.angle_beta   90.00
_cell.angle_gamma   90.00
#
_symmetry.space_group_name_H-M   'P 1'
#
loop_
_entity.id
_entity.type
_entity.pdbx_description
1 polymer ?
#
loop_
_entity_poly.entity_id
_entity_poly.type
_entity_poly.pdbx_seq_one_letter_code
_entity_poly.pdbx_strand_id
1 'polypeptide(L)'
;MKKARRSERSENDELARSYRFDYSKAKPNRFAGAMPDDAVVVVLDPDVARVYRSSRQVNAALRATLLPRRGAKTTRKAKRKRGA
;
A
#
# COMPACT_ATOMS: atom_id res chain seq x y z
N MET A 1 14.76 -30.01 37.04
CA MET A 1 14.74 -28.94 36.01
C MET A 1 15.90 -29.19 35.04
N LYS A 2 15.63 -29.59 33.80
CA LYS A 2 16.70 -29.89 32.82
C LYS A 2 17.05 -28.60 32.06
N LYS A 3 18.22 -28.04 32.34
CA LYS A 3 18.75 -26.84 31.69
C LYS A 3 19.17 -27.21 30.27
N ALA A 4 18.53 -26.65 29.25
CA ALA A 4 18.94 -26.83 27.86
C ALA A 4 20.29 -26.15 27.63
N ARG A 5 21.29 -26.92 27.16
CA ARG A 5 22.60 -26.38 26.77
C ARG A 5 22.41 -25.51 25.53
N ARG A 6 22.93 -24.28 25.58
CA ARG A 6 22.97 -23.35 24.46
C ARG A 6 23.76 -24.00 23.33
N SER A 7 23.12 -24.23 22.18
CA SER A 7 23.79 -24.77 21.00
C SER A 7 24.82 -23.77 20.51
N GLU A 8 26.09 -24.15 20.56
CA GLU A 8 27.16 -23.48 19.84
C GLU A 8 26.77 -23.49 18.36
N ARG A 9 26.63 -22.30 17.78
CA ARG A 9 26.26 -22.12 16.37
C ARG A 9 27.40 -22.73 15.56
N SER A 10 27.19 -23.96 15.08
CA SER A 10 28.19 -24.72 14.36
C SER A 10 28.68 -23.93 13.14
N GLU A 11 29.98 -23.97 12.86
CA GLU A 11 30.62 -23.40 11.67
C GLU A 11 30.04 -23.91 10.33
N ASN A 12 29.09 -24.85 10.38
CA ASN A 12 28.31 -25.38 9.26
C ASN A 12 27.00 -24.62 8.97
N ASP A 13 26.85 -23.38 9.45
CA ASP A 13 25.72 -22.51 9.05
C ASP A 13 25.98 -21.81 7.70
N GLU A 14 27.02 -22.26 6.96
CA GLU A 14 27.33 -21.78 5.62
C GLU A 14 26.49 -22.51 4.56
N LEU A 15 25.92 -21.73 3.64
CA LEU A 15 25.21 -22.25 2.49
C LEU A 15 26.13 -23.15 1.64
N ALA A 16 25.56 -24.23 1.09
CA ALA A 16 26.28 -25.15 0.22
C ALA A 16 26.93 -24.41 -0.96
N ARG A 17 28.07 -24.93 -1.45
CA ARG A 17 28.83 -24.27 -2.55
C ARG A 17 27.98 -24.01 -3.81
N SER A 18 26.94 -24.81 -4.05
CA SER A 18 25.98 -24.61 -5.15
C SER A 18 25.18 -23.32 -5.06
N TYR A 19 25.06 -22.71 -3.88
CA TYR A 19 24.40 -21.43 -3.65
C TYR A 19 25.30 -20.21 -3.89
N ARG A 20 26.55 -20.43 -4.34
CA ARG A 20 27.42 -19.35 -4.83
C ARG A 20 27.01 -18.97 -6.26
N PHE A 21 25.90 -18.26 -6.38
CA PHE A 21 25.41 -17.78 -7.66
C PHE A 21 26.24 -16.60 -8.17
N ASP A 22 26.63 -16.66 -9.45
CA ASP A 22 27.27 -15.55 -10.14
C ASP A 22 26.18 -14.58 -10.64
N TYR A 23 25.85 -13.58 -9.83
CA TYR A 23 24.83 -12.60 -10.14
C TYR A 23 25.19 -11.68 -11.31
N SER A 24 26.46 -11.64 -11.76
CA SER A 24 26.84 -10.90 -12.98
C SER A 24 26.22 -11.51 -14.24
N LYS A 25 25.92 -12.80 -14.21
CA LYS A 25 25.24 -13.56 -15.28
C LYS A 25 23.74 -13.68 -15.06
N ALA A 26 23.21 -13.13 -13.97
CA ALA A 26 21.79 -13.20 -13.68
C ALA A 26 21.00 -12.38 -14.71
N LYS A 27 19.83 -12.89 -15.09
CA LYS A 27 18.89 -12.11 -15.91
C LYS A 27 18.36 -10.93 -15.09
N PRO A 28 18.23 -9.73 -15.68
CA PRO A 28 17.57 -8.61 -15.03
C PRO A 28 16.19 -9.03 -14.50
N ASN A 29 15.83 -8.52 -13.33
CA ASN A 29 14.54 -8.82 -12.72
C ASN A 29 13.41 -8.37 -13.68
N ARG A 30 12.62 -9.32 -14.18
CA ARG A 30 11.52 -9.06 -15.13
C ARG A 30 10.46 -8.09 -14.57
N PHE A 31 10.39 -7.94 -13.26
CA PHE A 31 9.45 -7.05 -12.59
C PHE A 31 10.05 -5.67 -12.28
N ALA A 32 11.36 -5.48 -12.48
CA ALA A 32 12.00 -4.19 -12.24
C ALA A 32 11.41 -3.07 -13.10
N GLY A 33 11.06 -3.36 -14.36
CA GLY A 33 10.37 -2.41 -15.23
C GLY A 33 8.85 -2.35 -15.06
N ALA A 34 8.26 -3.22 -14.23
CA ALA A 34 6.81 -3.25 -14.01
C ALA A 34 6.37 -2.22 -12.95
N MET A 35 7.30 -1.71 -12.15
CA MET A 35 7.05 -0.62 -11.22
C MET A 35 7.55 0.69 -11.85
N PRO A 36 6.70 1.72 -11.93
CA PRO A 36 7.17 3.04 -12.31
C PRO A 36 8.13 3.57 -11.24
N ASP A 37 9.06 4.45 -11.62
CA ASP A 37 10.11 4.98 -10.73
C ASP A 37 9.55 5.71 -9.50
N ASP A 38 8.29 6.17 -9.56
CA ASP A 38 7.56 6.84 -8.49
C ASP A 38 6.60 5.91 -7.70
N ALA A 39 6.71 4.59 -7.88
CA ALA A 39 5.88 3.63 -7.17
C ALA A 39 6.14 3.65 -5.66
N VAL A 40 5.15 4.11 -4.90
CA VAL A 40 5.17 4.06 -3.43
C VAL A 40 4.32 2.88 -2.94
N VAL A 41 4.94 2.00 -2.14
CA VAL A 41 4.24 0.91 -1.45
C VAL A 41 3.85 1.39 -0.05
N VAL A 42 2.56 1.27 0.28
CA VAL A 42 2.01 1.64 1.59
C VAL A 42 1.32 0.42 2.18
N VAL A 43 1.62 0.12 3.44
CA VAL A 43 0.94 -0.92 4.21
C VAL A 43 -0.29 -0.30 4.88
N LEU A 44 -1.46 -0.90 4.65
CA LEU A 44 -2.70 -0.48 5.31
C LEU A 44 -2.91 -1.29 6.58
N ASP A 45 -3.44 -0.63 7.61
CA ASP A 45 -3.89 -1.34 8.80
C ASP A 45 -5.07 -2.30 8.49
N PRO A 46 -5.24 -3.40 9.26
CA PRO A 46 -6.20 -4.45 8.93
C PRO A 46 -7.65 -3.97 8.85
N ASP A 47 -8.04 -2.99 9.66
CA ASP A 47 -9.36 -2.37 9.65
C ASP A 47 -9.60 -1.55 8.39
N VAL A 48 -8.61 -0.76 7.95
CA VAL A 48 -8.67 0.01 6.70
C VAL A 48 -8.73 -0.92 5.49
N ALA A 49 -7.92 -1.98 5.49
CA ALA A 49 -7.87 -2.98 4.40
C ALA A 49 -9.18 -3.80 4.27
N ARG A 50 -9.94 -3.98 5.36
CA ARG A 50 -11.26 -4.62 5.29
C ARG A 50 -12.24 -3.81 4.47
N VAL A 51 -12.19 -2.49 4.57
CA VAL A 51 -13.10 -1.55 3.90
C VAL A 51 -12.61 -1.25 2.48
N TYR A 52 -11.33 -0.91 2.32
CA TYR A 52 -10.74 -0.54 1.04
C TYR A 52 -9.88 -1.67 0.48
N ARG A 53 -10.34 -2.29 -0.60
CA ARG A 53 -9.69 -3.48 -1.19
C ARG A 53 -8.60 -3.16 -2.21
N SER A 54 -8.41 -1.89 -2.55
CA SER A 54 -7.35 -1.46 -3.46
C SER A 54 -6.86 -0.05 -3.15
N SER A 55 -5.60 0.22 -3.53
CA SER A 55 -5.00 1.57 -3.44
C SER A 55 -5.81 2.62 -4.21
N ARG A 56 -6.46 2.22 -5.33
CA ARG A 56 -7.36 3.10 -6.09
C ARG A 56 -8.52 3.61 -5.24
N GLN A 57 -9.14 2.74 -4.42
CA GLN A 57 -10.27 3.14 -3.57
C GLN A 57 -9.83 4.08 -2.45
N VAL A 58 -8.69 3.79 -1.80
CA VAL A 58 -8.12 4.66 -0.75
C VAL A 58 -7.80 6.04 -1.32
N ASN A 59 -7.11 6.10 -2.46
CA ASN A 59 -6.72 7.35 -3.09
C ASN A 59 -7.95 8.17 -3.54
N ALA A 60 -9.00 7.52 -4.02
CA ALA A 60 -10.26 8.20 -4.36
C ALA A 60 -10.92 8.81 -3.13
N ALA A 61 -11.00 8.07 -2.01
CA ALA A 61 -11.56 8.56 -0.76
C ALA A 61 -10.77 9.76 -0.20
N LEU A 62 -9.44 9.65 -0.13
CA LEU A 62 -8.57 10.74 0.34
C LEU A 62 -8.72 11.99 -0.52
N ARG A 63 -8.75 11.84 -1.86
CA ARG A 63 -8.97 12.97 -2.78
C ARG A 63 -10.34 13.60 -2.58
N ALA A 64 -11.39 12.80 -2.37
CA ALA A 64 -12.73 13.31 -2.09
C ALA A 64 -12.78 14.14 -0.80
N THR A 65 -12.01 13.75 0.23
CA THR A 65 -11.89 14.50 1.48
C THR A 65 -11.05 15.77 1.33
N LEU A 66 -9.98 15.72 0.55
CA LEU A 66 -9.10 16.87 0.30
C LEU A 66 -9.73 17.92 -0.63
N LEU A 67 -10.68 17.52 -1.48
CA LEU A 67 -11.40 18.45 -2.34
C LEU A 67 -12.23 19.41 -1.49
N PRO A 68 -12.09 20.73 -1.67
CA PRO A 68 -12.93 21.70 -0.96
C PRO A 68 -14.39 21.39 -1.28
N ARG A 69 -15.18 21.19 -0.22
CA ARG A 69 -16.60 20.86 -0.33
C ARG A 69 -17.29 22.01 -1.05
N ARG A 70 -17.52 21.86 -2.36
CA ARG A 70 -18.23 22.86 -3.17
C ARG A 70 -19.61 23.03 -2.54
N GLY A 71 -19.79 24.17 -1.88
CA GLY A 71 -20.98 24.48 -1.09
C GLY A 71 -22.24 24.20 -1.90
N ALA A 72 -23.14 23.41 -1.33
CA ALA A 72 -24.46 23.21 -1.87
C ALA A 72 -25.11 24.59 -2.04
N LYS A 73 -25.25 25.05 -3.30
CA LYS A 73 -26.01 26.26 -3.59
C LYS A 73 -27.45 25.96 -3.18
N THR A 74 -27.85 26.47 -2.02
CA THR A 74 -29.24 26.42 -1.57
C THR A 74 -30.07 27.18 -2.59
N THR A 75 -30.80 26.50 -3.45
CA THR A 75 -31.80 27.16 -4.30
C THR A 75 -32.95 27.60 -3.40
N ARG A 76 -32.87 28.82 -2.86
CA ARG A 76 -34.03 29.46 -2.23
C ARG A 76 -35.05 29.71 -3.34
N LYS A 77 -36.05 28.82 -3.44
CA LYS A 77 -37.20 29.01 -4.34
C LYS A 77 -37.89 30.33 -3.97
N ALA A 78 -37.78 31.33 -4.84
CA ALA A 78 -38.53 32.57 -4.75
C ALA A 78 -40.03 32.24 -4.89
N LYS A 79 -40.75 32.34 -3.78
CA LYS A 79 -42.19 32.16 -3.70
C LYS A 79 -42.87 33.30 -4.47
N ARG A 80 -43.38 32.98 -5.66
CA ARG A 80 -44.31 33.83 -6.43
C ARG A 80 -45.47 34.24 -5.51
N LYS A 81 -45.64 35.55 -5.27
CA LYS A 81 -46.94 36.11 -4.89
C LYS A 81 -47.59 36.66 -6.17
N ARG A 82 -48.65 35.99 -6.60
CA ARG A 82 -49.68 36.52 -7.52
C ARG A 82 -50.82 37.06 -6.64
N GLY A 83 -51.45 38.15 -7.08
CA GLY A 83 -52.67 38.74 -6.50
C GLY A 83 -52.37 39.96 -5.63
N ALA A 84 -53.07 41.08 -5.75
CA ALA A 84 -54.23 41.48 -6.53
C ALA A 84 -54.17 43.01 -6.74
#